data_AF-D2B9I2-F1
#
_entry.id   AF-D2B9I2-F1
#
_cell.length_a   1.000
_cell.length_b   1.000
_cell.length_c   1.000
_cell.angle_alpha   90.00
_cell.angle_beta   90.00
_cell.angle_gamma   90.00
#
_symmetry.space_group_name_H-M   'P 1'
#
loop_
_entity.id
_entity.type
_entity.pdbx_description
1 polymer ?
#
loop_
_entity_poly.entity_id
_entity_poly.type
_entity_poly.pdbx_seq_one_letter_code
_entity_poly.pdbx_strand_id
1 'polypeptide(L)'
;MRTILTRIATAAAALTLTAVLAPPQAALATPTTPAVPTTPPPSLIPVSPLTAPGPLKLVFGSLQADDLEESGEDEVRVELKEPDGSHYYIWPTNGDEADTKVRTCWVWTSDASDCSAGSTQRAAGPYIHLTAHPGATFTIEVWEDDHIGDDLLLRIPVTIGSGEGPQYINATSPAGKGFSYRLAARIEPA
;
A
#
# COMPACT_ATOMS: atom_id res chain seq x y z
N MET A 1 -17.12 -29.98 -43.80
CA MET A 1 -17.73 -31.27 -43.39
C MET A 1 -16.90 -31.90 -42.28
N ARG A 2 -17.34 -31.76 -41.02
CA ARG A 2 -17.35 -32.82 -39.99
C ARG A 2 -18.02 -32.24 -38.74
N THR A 3 -19.08 -32.92 -38.33
CA THR A 3 -19.96 -32.62 -37.22
C THR A 3 -19.74 -33.67 -36.14
N ILE A 4 -19.54 -33.28 -34.88
CA ILE A 4 -19.81 -34.02 -33.63
C ILE A 4 -20.01 -32.91 -32.57
N LEU A 5 -21.16 -32.52 -32.01
CA LEU A 5 -22.35 -33.14 -31.39
C LEU A 5 -22.10 -33.83 -30.03
N THR A 6 -22.65 -33.17 -28.98
CA THR A 6 -23.33 -33.71 -27.77
C THR A 6 -22.45 -34.29 -26.63
N ARG A 7 -22.70 -34.22 -25.29
CA ARG A 7 -23.88 -34.08 -24.39
C ARG A 7 -23.44 -33.53 -23.00
N ILE A 8 -24.23 -32.66 -22.37
CA ILE A 8 -25.07 -32.84 -21.14
C ILE A 8 -24.31 -33.03 -19.81
N ALA A 9 -24.54 -32.14 -18.83
CA ALA A 9 -25.29 -32.48 -17.60
C ALA A 9 -25.39 -31.28 -16.62
N THR A 10 -26.63 -30.92 -16.35
CA THR A 10 -27.12 -30.09 -15.25
C THR A 10 -27.00 -30.82 -13.91
N ALA A 11 -26.68 -30.12 -12.83
CA ALA A 11 -27.12 -30.50 -11.49
C ALA A 11 -27.34 -29.24 -10.63
N ALA A 12 -28.56 -29.11 -10.15
CA ALA A 12 -29.04 -28.09 -9.23
C ALA A 12 -29.00 -28.59 -7.77
N ALA A 13 -29.47 -27.73 -6.87
CA ALA A 13 -29.89 -27.98 -5.47
C ALA A 13 -28.79 -27.83 -4.40
N ALA A 14 -29.01 -27.28 -3.20
CA ALA A 14 -30.20 -26.70 -2.59
C ALA A 14 -29.81 -25.84 -1.38
N LEU A 15 -30.71 -24.92 -1.06
CA LEU A 15 -30.83 -24.14 0.17
C LEU A 15 -31.08 -25.06 1.38
N THR A 16 -30.49 -24.75 2.55
CA THR A 16 -31.14 -25.04 3.84
C THR A 16 -30.82 -23.97 4.88
N LEU A 17 -31.90 -23.32 5.33
CA LEU A 17 -32.02 -22.40 6.43
C LEU A 17 -32.18 -23.21 7.73
N THR A 18 -31.43 -22.88 8.78
CA THR A 18 -31.69 -23.37 10.14
C THR A 18 -31.94 -22.20 11.07
N ALA A 19 -33.22 -21.98 11.39
CA ALA A 19 -33.67 -21.25 12.57
C ALA A 19 -33.96 -22.27 13.68
N VAL A 20 -33.53 -22.04 14.92
CA VAL A 20 -34.07 -22.73 16.10
C VAL A 20 -33.85 -21.94 17.40
N LEU A 21 -35.00 -21.58 18.00
CA LEU A 21 -35.43 -21.46 19.41
C LEU A 21 -34.70 -20.56 20.46
N ALA A 22 -35.45 -19.55 20.92
CA ALA A 22 -35.64 -19.20 22.34
C ALA A 22 -36.94 -19.88 22.87
N PRO A 23 -37.38 -19.82 24.16
CA PRO A 23 -36.87 -19.21 25.41
C PRO A 23 -36.91 -20.24 26.61
N PRO A 24 -36.83 -19.88 27.93
CA PRO A 24 -37.95 -19.25 28.66
C PRO A 24 -37.56 -18.17 29.71
N GLN A 25 -38.55 -17.33 30.05
CA GLN A 25 -38.56 -16.37 31.14
C GLN A 25 -38.39 -17.05 32.51
N ALA A 26 -37.59 -16.46 33.39
CA ALA A 26 -37.61 -16.70 34.83
C ALA A 26 -37.88 -15.38 35.58
N ALA A 27 -38.70 -15.50 36.62
CA ALA A 27 -39.41 -14.44 37.31
C ALA A 27 -38.55 -13.51 38.18
N LEU A 28 -39.14 -12.33 38.44
CA LEU A 28 -38.71 -11.30 39.39
C LEU A 28 -38.31 -11.86 40.76
N ALA A 29 -37.14 -11.44 41.23
CA ALA A 29 -36.86 -11.22 42.64
C ALA A 29 -36.35 -9.78 42.79
N THR A 30 -37.04 -8.96 43.57
CA THR A 30 -36.58 -7.65 44.03
C THR A 30 -35.74 -7.81 45.29
N PRO A 31 -34.43 -7.51 45.28
CA PRO A 31 -33.64 -7.35 46.49
C PRO A 31 -33.64 -5.88 46.92
N THR A 32 -34.00 -5.65 48.18
CA THR A 32 -33.85 -4.38 48.91
C THR A 32 -32.41 -3.87 48.93
N THR A 33 -32.28 -2.57 48.69
CA THR A 33 -31.07 -1.75 48.58
C THR A 33 -30.25 -1.70 49.88
N PRO A 34 -28.91 -1.84 49.82
CA PRO A 34 -28.01 -1.15 50.73
C PRO A 34 -27.58 0.19 50.10
N ALA A 35 -27.67 1.29 50.85
CA ALA A 35 -27.19 2.60 50.41
C ALA A 35 -25.68 2.55 50.08
N VAL A 36 -25.33 2.85 48.84
CA VAL A 36 -23.93 2.98 48.39
C VAL A 36 -23.39 4.35 48.82
N PRO A 37 -22.21 4.44 49.47
CA PRO A 37 -21.55 5.72 49.68
C PRO A 37 -21.23 6.36 48.34
N THR A 38 -21.76 7.56 48.08
CA THR A 38 -21.40 8.34 46.88
C THR A 38 -19.97 8.84 47.02
N THR A 39 -19.00 8.09 46.50
CA THR A 39 -17.68 8.63 46.18
C THR A 39 -17.88 9.69 45.09
N PRO A 40 -17.35 10.92 45.23
CA PRO A 40 -17.38 11.88 44.15
C PRO A 40 -16.75 11.23 42.90
N PRO A 41 -17.33 11.42 41.70
CA PRO A 41 -16.75 10.88 40.49
C PRO A 41 -15.30 11.37 40.40
N PRO A 42 -14.34 10.52 39.99
CA PRO A 42 -12.99 10.98 39.73
C PRO A 42 -13.11 12.16 38.75
N SER A 43 -12.61 13.33 39.17
CA SER A 43 -12.47 14.48 38.29
C SER A 43 -11.80 13.98 37.01
N LEU A 44 -12.53 14.07 35.90
CA LEU A 44 -11.97 13.81 34.58
C LEU A 44 -10.78 14.75 34.44
N ILE A 45 -9.57 14.20 34.59
CA ILE A 45 -8.37 14.89 34.16
C ILE A 45 -8.60 15.14 32.66
N PRO A 46 -8.60 16.39 32.19
CA PRO A 46 -8.63 16.63 30.77
C PRO A 46 -7.42 15.92 30.19
N VAL A 47 -7.66 14.82 29.49
CA VAL A 47 -6.66 14.20 28.63
C VAL A 47 -6.34 15.29 27.63
N SER A 48 -5.15 15.87 27.73
CA SER A 48 -4.63 16.77 26.70
C SER A 48 -4.92 16.11 25.36
N PRO A 49 -5.51 16.81 24.37
CA PRO A 49 -5.68 16.22 23.07
C PRO A 49 -4.30 15.76 22.63
N LEU A 50 -4.16 14.44 22.45
CA LEU A 50 -3.02 13.86 21.77
C LEU A 50 -2.96 14.63 20.46
N THR A 51 -1.98 15.52 20.31
CA THR A 51 -1.84 16.37 19.14
C THR A 51 -1.93 15.44 17.95
N ALA A 52 -3.04 15.51 17.19
CA ALA A 52 -3.18 14.66 16.02
C ALA A 52 -1.94 14.94 15.17
N PRO A 53 -1.11 13.93 14.84
CA PRO A 53 0.11 14.22 14.13
C PRO A 53 -0.27 14.93 12.83
N GLY A 54 0.47 16.01 12.53
CA GLY A 54 0.21 16.83 11.36
C GLY A 54 0.30 16.01 10.06
N PRO A 55 -0.05 16.62 8.91
CA PRO A 55 0.18 16.01 7.62
C PRO A 55 1.62 15.47 7.49
N LEU A 56 1.76 14.27 6.95
CA LEU A 56 3.04 13.61 6.65
C LEU A 56 3.25 13.58 5.14
N LYS A 57 4.50 13.74 4.68
CA LYS A 57 4.89 13.78 3.28
C LYS A 57 5.56 12.48 2.85
N LEU A 58 5.14 11.93 1.71
CA LEU A 58 5.89 10.85 1.03
C LEU A 58 7.04 11.45 0.21
N VAL A 59 8.25 10.97 0.49
CA VAL A 59 9.49 11.36 -0.20
C VAL A 59 10.10 10.13 -0.83
N PHE A 60 10.16 10.13 -2.16
CA PHE A 60 10.90 9.11 -2.89
C PHE A 60 12.40 9.41 -2.80
N GLY A 61 13.18 8.39 -2.46
CA GLY A 61 14.64 8.46 -2.39
C GLY A 61 15.25 8.03 -3.71
N SER A 62 15.17 6.74 -4.01
CA SER A 62 15.69 6.17 -5.25
C SER A 62 14.89 4.95 -5.77
N LEU A 63 15.00 4.71 -7.07
CA LEU A 63 14.53 3.50 -7.77
C LEU A 63 15.68 2.97 -8.59
N GLN A 64 16.13 1.76 -8.28
CA GLN A 64 17.25 1.13 -8.96
C GLN A 64 16.80 -0.10 -9.72
N ALA A 65 17.15 -0.14 -11.00
CA ALA A 65 17.14 -1.33 -11.85
C ALA A 65 18.46 -2.08 -11.64
N ASP A 66 18.47 -3.15 -10.86
CA ASP A 66 19.67 -3.98 -10.66
C ASP A 66 19.90 -4.95 -11.83
N ASP A 67 18.81 -5.50 -12.34
CA ASP A 67 18.75 -6.43 -13.45
C ASP A 67 17.46 -6.18 -14.24
N LEU A 68 17.53 -6.24 -15.56
CA LEU A 68 16.39 -6.05 -16.44
C LEU A 68 16.15 -7.34 -17.22
N GLU A 69 14.96 -7.50 -17.80
CA GLU A 69 14.69 -8.64 -18.68
C GLU A 69 15.60 -8.62 -19.93
N GLU A 70 15.45 -9.61 -20.81
CA GLU A 70 16.38 -9.96 -21.89
C GLU A 70 16.74 -8.80 -22.86
N SER A 71 15.95 -7.72 -22.89
CA SER A 71 16.17 -6.50 -23.68
C SER A 71 17.33 -5.64 -23.15
N GLY A 72 17.58 -5.65 -21.83
CA GLY A 72 18.51 -4.74 -21.15
C GLY A 72 18.05 -3.27 -21.08
N GLU A 73 16.81 -2.99 -21.49
CA GLU A 73 16.15 -1.68 -21.47
C GLU A 73 14.66 -1.85 -21.15
N ASP A 74 14.16 -1.05 -20.21
CA ASP A 74 12.77 -1.03 -19.75
C ASP A 74 12.26 0.42 -19.75
N GLU A 75 10.95 0.62 -19.85
CA GLU A 75 10.28 1.92 -19.69
C GLU A 75 9.49 1.87 -18.38
N VAL A 76 9.89 2.63 -17.37
CA VAL A 76 9.32 2.47 -16.02
C VAL A 76 8.53 3.67 -15.53
N ARG A 77 7.50 3.39 -14.73
CA ARG A 77 6.70 4.38 -14.01
C ARG A 77 6.38 3.95 -12.58
N VAL A 78 6.09 4.91 -11.72
CA VAL A 78 5.68 4.73 -10.34
C VAL A 78 4.26 5.26 -10.15
N GLU A 79 3.41 4.43 -9.60
CA GLU A 79 2.01 4.73 -9.31
C GLU A 79 1.70 4.60 -7.82
N LEU A 80 0.67 5.30 -7.36
CA LEU A 80 0.04 5.07 -6.07
C LEU A 80 -1.41 4.63 -6.29
N LYS A 81 -1.83 3.55 -5.62
CA LYS A 81 -3.21 3.07 -5.58
C LYS A 81 -3.80 3.21 -4.19
N GLU A 82 -4.91 3.93 -4.08
CA GLU A 82 -5.68 4.05 -2.85
C GLU A 82 -6.64 2.84 -2.67
N PRO A 83 -7.11 2.58 -1.44
CA PRO A 83 -7.99 1.44 -1.17
C PRO A 83 -9.34 1.48 -1.90
N ASP A 84 -9.78 2.67 -2.32
CA ASP A 84 -11.02 2.86 -3.08
C ASP A 84 -10.85 2.55 -4.59
N GLY A 85 -9.63 2.22 -5.02
CA GLY A 85 -9.28 1.94 -6.42
C GLY A 85 -8.82 3.16 -7.21
N SER A 86 -8.80 4.35 -6.62
CA SER A 86 -8.19 5.54 -7.22
C SER A 86 -6.70 5.31 -7.44
N HIS A 87 -6.16 5.79 -8.56
CA HIS A 87 -4.73 5.66 -8.87
C HIS A 87 -4.15 6.99 -9.34
N TYR A 88 -2.87 7.18 -9.05
CA TYR A 88 -2.12 8.40 -9.35
C TYR A 88 -0.77 8.05 -9.95
N TYR A 89 -0.46 8.60 -11.12
CA TYR A 89 0.88 8.56 -11.70
C TYR A 89 1.78 9.51 -10.91
N ILE A 90 2.74 8.96 -10.16
CA ILE A 90 3.61 9.73 -9.28
C ILE A 90 4.84 10.21 -10.02
N TRP A 91 5.40 9.35 -10.86
CA TRP A 91 6.59 9.63 -11.64
C TRP A 91 6.68 8.68 -12.83
N PRO A 92 7.14 9.13 -14.00
CA PRO A 92 7.35 10.54 -14.38
C PRO A 92 6.07 11.39 -14.39
N THR A 93 6.18 12.71 -14.16
CA THR A 93 4.99 13.60 -14.06
C THR A 93 4.44 14.06 -15.41
N ASN A 94 5.18 13.86 -16.50
CA ASN A 94 4.72 14.13 -17.86
C ASN A 94 3.70 13.10 -18.36
N GLY A 95 3.48 12.01 -17.63
CA GLY A 95 2.57 10.94 -18.02
C GLY A 95 3.15 9.99 -19.06
N ASP A 96 4.45 10.09 -19.35
CA ASP A 96 5.23 9.11 -20.10
C ASP A 96 6.07 8.28 -19.10
N GLU A 97 6.78 7.29 -19.60
CA GLU A 97 7.71 6.43 -18.88
C GLU A 97 9.16 6.96 -18.90
N ALA A 98 9.98 6.41 -18.01
CA ALA A 98 11.41 6.69 -17.96
C ALA A 98 12.23 5.54 -18.56
N ASP A 99 12.94 5.83 -19.65
CA ASP A 99 13.91 4.92 -20.27
C ASP A 99 14.99 4.49 -19.29
N THR A 100 14.93 3.23 -18.87
CA THR A 100 15.74 2.66 -17.81
C THR A 100 16.62 1.56 -18.37
N LYS A 101 17.92 1.64 -18.07
CA LYS A 101 18.89 0.61 -18.44
C LYS A 101 19.33 -0.15 -17.20
N VAL A 102 19.86 -1.35 -17.41
CA VAL A 102 20.45 -2.14 -16.32
C VAL A 102 21.45 -1.31 -15.50
N ARG A 103 21.37 -1.43 -14.17
CA ARG A 103 22.12 -0.64 -13.17
C ARG A 103 21.82 0.86 -13.13
N THR A 104 20.74 1.33 -13.75
CA THR A 104 20.30 2.72 -13.55
C THR A 104 19.72 2.87 -12.15
N CYS A 105 20.16 3.90 -11.43
CA CYS A 105 19.56 4.35 -10.18
C CYS A 105 18.98 5.75 -10.38
N TRP A 106 17.66 5.84 -10.45
CA TRP A 106 16.92 7.09 -10.46
C TRP A 106 16.87 7.67 -9.05
N VAL A 107 17.28 8.92 -8.89
CA VAL A 107 17.39 9.59 -7.60
C VAL A 107 16.48 10.82 -7.59
N TRP A 108 15.53 10.86 -6.67
CA TRP A 108 14.61 12.00 -6.48
C TRP A 108 15.10 12.97 -5.41
N THR A 109 15.92 12.50 -4.47
CA THR A 109 16.58 13.37 -3.49
C THR A 109 17.96 13.81 -3.95
N SER A 110 18.57 14.77 -3.25
CA SER A 110 19.99 15.10 -3.43
C SER A 110 20.94 14.03 -2.90
N ASP A 111 20.43 13.03 -2.18
CA ASP A 111 21.19 11.93 -1.61
C ASP A 111 20.97 10.66 -2.44
N ALA A 112 22.08 10.01 -2.80
CA ALA A 112 22.12 8.77 -3.55
C ALA A 112 22.65 7.60 -2.70
N SER A 113 22.61 7.74 -1.36
CA SER A 113 23.04 6.72 -0.40
C SER A 113 22.36 5.36 -0.57
N ASP A 114 21.13 5.35 -1.12
CA ASP A 114 20.37 4.14 -1.42
C ASP A 114 20.77 3.44 -2.74
N CYS A 115 21.58 4.10 -3.58
CA CYS A 115 22.09 3.52 -4.81
C CYS A 115 23.29 2.59 -4.57
N SER A 116 23.31 1.44 -5.24
CA SER A 116 24.46 0.52 -5.14
C SER A 116 25.72 1.11 -5.78
N ALA A 117 26.87 0.75 -5.22
CA ALA A 117 28.15 1.04 -5.83
C ALA A 117 28.21 0.53 -7.28
N GLY A 118 28.63 1.39 -8.21
CA GLY A 118 28.71 1.07 -9.64
C GLY A 118 27.41 1.24 -10.43
N SER A 119 26.32 1.69 -9.82
CA SER A 119 25.11 2.09 -10.54
C SER A 119 25.34 3.38 -11.34
N THR A 120 24.64 3.54 -12.46
CA THR A 120 24.54 4.83 -13.18
C THR A 120 23.46 5.68 -12.51
N GLN A 121 23.88 6.70 -11.78
CA GLN A 121 22.94 7.61 -11.12
C GLN A 121 22.33 8.59 -12.12
N ARG A 122 21.01 8.75 -12.07
CA ARG A 122 20.26 9.71 -12.88
C ARG A 122 19.31 10.50 -12.00
N ALA A 123 19.21 11.80 -12.25
CA ALA A 123 18.20 12.60 -11.61
C ALA A 123 16.83 12.17 -12.15
N ALA A 124 15.92 11.79 -11.26
CA ALA A 124 14.56 11.42 -11.63
C ALA A 124 13.74 12.65 -12.05
N GLY A 125 14.11 13.84 -11.59
CA GLY A 125 13.36 15.06 -11.88
C GLY A 125 12.11 15.20 -11.02
N PRO A 126 11.09 15.96 -11.47
CA PRO A 126 9.90 16.22 -10.69
C PRO A 126 9.05 14.96 -10.48
N TYR A 127 8.43 14.85 -9.31
CA TYR A 127 7.44 13.82 -8.97
C TYR A 127 6.29 14.45 -8.18
N ILE A 128 5.13 13.78 -8.13
CA ILE A 128 3.99 14.26 -7.35
C ILE A 128 4.29 14.10 -5.85
N HIS A 129 4.26 15.21 -5.12
CA HIS A 129 4.32 15.18 -3.67
C HIS A 129 2.94 14.84 -3.10
N LEU A 130 2.93 13.90 -2.17
CA LEU A 130 1.72 13.45 -1.50
C LEU A 130 1.81 13.74 -0.02
N THR A 131 0.69 14.23 0.52
CA THR A 131 0.55 14.55 1.92
C THR A 131 -0.62 13.75 2.47
N ALA A 132 -0.39 13.01 3.56
CA ALA A 132 -1.38 12.13 4.14
C ALA A 132 -1.30 12.10 5.67
N HIS A 133 -2.38 11.69 6.32
CA HIS A 133 -2.47 11.62 7.77
C HIS A 133 -2.05 10.24 8.31
N PRO A 134 -1.61 10.15 9.57
CA PRO A 134 -1.43 8.87 10.24
C PRO A 134 -2.65 7.95 10.10
N GLY A 135 -2.40 6.67 9.82
CA GLY A 135 -3.43 5.67 9.56
C GLY A 135 -3.92 5.62 8.11
N ALA A 136 -3.53 6.55 7.23
CA ALA A 136 -3.79 6.42 5.80
C ALA A 136 -3.11 5.16 5.24
N THR A 137 -3.77 4.55 4.25
CA THR A 137 -3.25 3.35 3.58
C THR A 137 -3.30 3.55 2.07
N PHE A 138 -2.29 3.03 1.38
CA PHE A 138 -2.19 3.04 -0.07
C PHE A 138 -1.18 1.98 -0.51
N THR A 139 -1.07 1.76 -1.80
CA THR A 139 -0.08 0.86 -2.40
C THR A 139 0.80 1.66 -3.34
N ILE A 140 2.12 1.58 -3.20
CA ILE A 140 3.06 2.06 -4.21
C ILE A 140 3.29 0.92 -5.20
N GLU A 141 3.14 1.19 -6.49
CA GLU A 141 3.43 0.24 -7.55
C GLU A 141 4.51 0.80 -8.47
N VAL A 142 5.40 -0.07 -8.94
CA VAL A 142 6.33 0.24 -10.04
C VAL A 142 5.96 -0.67 -11.18
N TRP A 143 5.73 -0.06 -12.34
CA TRP A 143 5.33 -0.73 -13.56
C TRP A 143 6.42 -0.56 -14.61
N GLU A 144 6.61 -1.61 -15.39
CA GLU A 144 7.25 -1.57 -16.69
C GLU A 144 6.17 -1.49 -17.76
N ASP A 145 6.40 -0.67 -18.78
CA ASP A 145 5.62 -0.63 -20.01
C ASP A 145 6.54 -1.08 -21.15
N ASP A 146 6.65 -2.38 -21.39
CA ASP A 146 7.36 -2.83 -22.57
C ASP A 146 6.40 -2.88 -23.78
N HIS A 147 6.95 -3.05 -24.98
CA HIS A 147 6.17 -3.13 -26.21
C HIS A 147 5.15 -4.31 -26.24
N ILE A 148 5.19 -5.23 -25.25
CA ILE A 148 4.36 -6.43 -25.11
C ILE A 148 3.73 -6.51 -23.70
N GLY A 149 3.28 -5.37 -23.18
CA GLY A 149 2.31 -5.31 -22.09
C GLY A 149 2.90 -4.96 -20.72
N ASP A 150 2.07 -4.31 -19.92
CA ASP A 150 2.52 -3.69 -18.69
C ASP A 150 2.77 -4.73 -17.59
N ASP A 151 4.03 -4.87 -17.16
CA ASP A 151 4.44 -5.76 -16.09
C ASP A 151 4.58 -5.03 -14.75
N LEU A 152 3.95 -5.60 -13.72
CA LEU A 152 4.06 -5.09 -12.36
C LEU A 152 5.38 -5.54 -11.73
N LEU A 153 6.34 -4.63 -11.65
CA LEU A 153 7.68 -4.87 -11.11
C LEU A 153 7.72 -4.92 -9.58
N LEU A 154 7.02 -3.98 -8.93
CA LEU A 154 6.97 -3.83 -7.46
C LEU A 154 5.55 -3.49 -7.02
N ARG A 155 5.13 -4.06 -5.89
CA ARG A 155 3.89 -3.68 -5.18
C ARG A 155 4.16 -3.60 -3.69
N ILE A 156 3.96 -2.42 -3.12
CA ILE A 156 4.35 -2.10 -1.74
C ILE A 156 3.13 -1.55 -1.02
N PRO A 157 2.43 -2.36 -0.20
CA PRO A 157 1.38 -1.83 0.65
C PRO A 157 1.99 -0.96 1.75
N VAL A 158 1.46 0.24 1.92
CA VAL A 158 1.91 1.24 2.88
C VAL A 158 0.78 1.57 3.83
N THR A 159 1.09 1.61 5.12
CA THR A 159 0.25 2.22 6.16
C THR A 159 1.09 3.28 6.85
N ILE A 160 0.56 4.50 6.93
CA ILE A 160 1.26 5.62 7.56
C ILE A 160 1.21 5.46 9.07
N GLY A 161 2.39 5.33 9.70
CA GLY A 161 2.53 5.28 11.14
C GLY A 161 2.26 6.62 11.82
N SER A 162 1.98 6.60 13.12
CA SER A 162 1.78 7.79 13.96
C SER A 162 3.05 8.27 14.67
N GLY A 163 4.23 7.82 14.22
CA GLY A 163 5.51 8.11 14.89
C GLY A 163 6.00 9.53 14.65
N GLU A 164 6.87 10.02 15.54
CA GLU A 164 7.48 11.36 15.46
C GLU A 164 8.67 11.44 14.49
N GLY A 165 9.11 10.32 13.90
CA GLY A 165 10.29 10.23 13.03
C GLY A 165 9.99 9.63 11.65
N PRO A 166 10.97 9.64 10.73
CA PRO A 166 10.76 9.14 9.39
C PRO A 166 10.45 7.64 9.38
N GLN A 167 9.43 7.26 8.63
CA GLN A 167 9.12 5.86 8.34
C GLN A 167 9.74 5.51 6.99
N TYR A 168 10.76 4.66 6.99
CA TYR A 168 11.41 4.20 5.77
C TYR A 168 10.59 3.11 5.08
N ILE A 169 10.54 3.18 3.75
CA ILE A 169 9.87 2.25 2.86
C ILE A 169 10.92 1.73 1.89
N ASN A 170 11.32 0.47 2.07
CA ASN A 170 12.28 -0.19 1.19
C ASN A 170 11.67 -1.49 0.66
N ALA A 171 11.77 -1.71 -0.64
CA ALA A 171 11.28 -2.91 -1.28
C ALA A 171 12.19 -3.39 -2.39
N THR A 172 12.13 -4.68 -2.68
CA THR A 172 12.82 -5.33 -3.80
C THR A 172 11.81 -6.18 -4.56
N SER A 173 11.97 -6.27 -5.88
CA SER A 173 11.08 -7.05 -6.72
C SER A 173 11.10 -8.54 -6.31
N PRO A 174 10.03 -9.29 -6.61
CA PRO A 174 9.97 -10.72 -6.31
C PRO A 174 11.09 -11.49 -7.04
N ALA A 175 11.73 -12.43 -6.34
CA ALA A 175 12.75 -13.26 -6.93
C ALA A 175 12.21 -14.18 -8.04
N GLY A 176 13.06 -14.49 -9.03
CA GLY A 176 12.77 -15.48 -10.08
C GLY A 176 11.90 -14.96 -11.23
N LYS A 177 11.77 -13.64 -11.36
CA LYS A 177 10.97 -13.00 -12.41
C LYS A 177 11.74 -12.59 -13.66
N GLY A 178 13.08 -12.61 -13.64
CA GLY A 178 13.89 -12.17 -14.77
C GLY A 178 14.35 -10.71 -14.66
N PHE A 179 13.72 -9.93 -13.78
CA PHE A 179 14.10 -8.56 -13.43
C PHE A 179 14.39 -8.40 -11.92
N SER A 180 15.15 -7.37 -11.58
CA SER A 180 15.47 -6.98 -10.20
C SER A 180 15.39 -5.48 -10.03
N TYR A 181 14.40 -5.01 -9.25
CA TYR A 181 14.23 -3.60 -8.91
C TYR A 181 14.27 -3.37 -7.41
N ARG A 182 14.80 -2.23 -6.98
CA ARG A 182 14.74 -1.76 -5.59
C ARG A 182 14.21 -0.35 -5.50
N LEU A 183 13.23 -0.13 -4.62
CA LEU A 183 12.72 1.19 -4.29
C LEU A 183 13.10 1.54 -2.86
N ALA A 184 13.60 2.76 -2.67
CA ALA A 184 13.77 3.40 -1.37
C ALA A 184 12.94 4.70 -1.33
N ALA A 185 12.11 4.82 -0.32
CA ALA A 185 11.29 6.00 -0.02
C ALA A 185 11.16 6.17 1.49
N ARG A 186 10.63 7.29 1.93
CA ARG A 186 10.32 7.54 3.33
C ARG A 186 9.12 8.44 3.49
N ILE A 187 8.45 8.33 4.63
CA ILE A 187 7.45 9.27 5.09
C ILE A 187 8.10 10.15 6.15
N GLU A 188 8.00 11.47 6.03
CA GLU A 188 8.53 12.43 6.98
C GLU A 188 7.49 13.50 7.34
N PRO A 189 7.63 14.23 8.46
CA PRO A 189 6.77 15.37 8.76
C PRO A 189 6.77 16.40 7.60
N ALA A 190 5.59 16.87 7.20
CA ALA A 190 5.44 17.82 6.09
C ALA A 190 5.91 19.24 6.42
#